data_AF-X0PAU9-F1
#
_entry.id   AF-X0PAU9-F1
#
_cell.length_a   1.000
_cell.length_b   1.000
_cell.length_c   1.000
_cell.angle_alpha   90.00
_cell.angle_beta   90.00
_cell.angle_gamma   90.00
#
_symmetry.space_group_name_H-M   'P 1'
#
loop_
_entity.id
_entity.type
_entity.pdbx_description
1 polymer ?
#
loop_
_entity_poly.entity_id
_entity_poly.type
_entity_poly.pdbx_seq_one_letter_code
_entity_poly.pdbx_strand_id
1 'polypeptide(L)'
;MTTNDYQKFIQKSPTQRLTRQILALFPNSKVTQPMSQYALGNSTAINEKSYQQISSMKDMQRFLNTPNTLTNTQRLARIRKILKNHGYTGNKLNDQYEIGIVIRNFNLKHPYDTNDLLQGLVIAKK
;
A
#
# COMPACT_ATOMS: atom_id res chain seq x y z
N MET A 1 -8.43 3.23 15.22
CA MET A 1 -8.18 1.85 14.76
C MET A 1 -6.75 1.49 15.12
N THR A 2 -6.53 0.40 15.84
CA THR A 2 -5.15 -0.06 16.16
C THR A 2 -4.52 -0.80 14.99
N THR A 3 -3.22 -1.08 15.03
CA THR A 3 -2.55 -1.97 14.04
C THR A 3 -3.20 -3.35 13.98
N ASN A 4 -3.59 -3.92 15.14
CA ASN A 4 -4.25 -5.22 15.18
C ASN A 4 -5.63 -5.19 14.52
N ASP A 5 -6.41 -4.14 14.78
CA ASP A 5 -7.71 -3.96 14.13
C ASP A 5 -7.56 -3.79 12.63
N TYR A 6 -6.52 -3.07 12.21
CA TYR A 6 -6.25 -2.84 10.80
C TYR A 6 -5.83 -4.10 10.06
N GLN A 7 -4.95 -4.91 10.66
CA GLN A 7 -4.59 -6.21 10.12
C GLN A 7 -5.80 -7.14 10.03
N LYS A 8 -6.66 -7.16 11.07
CA LYS A 8 -7.93 -7.91 11.05
C LYS A 8 -8.85 -7.43 9.92
N PHE A 9 -8.96 -6.11 9.71
CA PHE A 9 -9.73 -5.54 8.60
C PHE A 9 -9.18 -6.02 7.24
N ILE A 10 -7.86 -5.94 7.02
CA ILE A 10 -7.22 -6.41 5.79
C ILE A 10 -7.47 -7.90 5.57
N GLN A 11 -7.40 -8.72 6.62
CA GLN A 11 -7.60 -10.16 6.52
C GLN A 11 -9.06 -10.52 6.21
N LYS A 12 -10.03 -9.90 6.89
CA LYS A 12 -11.43 -10.30 6.86
C LYS A 12 -12.25 -9.62 5.76
N SER A 13 -11.88 -8.41 5.35
CA SER A 13 -12.69 -7.65 4.40
C SER A 13 -12.58 -8.21 2.98
N PRO A 14 -13.70 -8.47 2.28
CA PRO A 14 -13.69 -8.88 0.87
C PRO A 14 -13.03 -7.84 -0.05
N THR A 15 -13.15 -6.56 0.28
CA THR A 15 -12.58 -5.45 -0.52
C THR A 15 -11.06 -5.38 -0.43
N GLN A 16 -10.44 -6.08 0.53
CA GLN A 16 -8.99 -6.06 0.76
C GLN A 16 -8.23 -7.16 0.00
N ARG A 17 -8.87 -7.81 -1.00
CA ARG A 17 -8.22 -8.87 -1.80
C ARG A 17 -6.92 -8.41 -2.45
N LEU A 18 -6.91 -7.24 -3.10
CA LEU A 18 -5.70 -6.71 -3.74
C LEU A 18 -4.62 -6.35 -2.70
N THR A 19 -5.01 -5.74 -1.59
CA THR A 19 -4.10 -5.44 -0.46
C THR A 19 -3.40 -6.71 0.04
N ARG A 20 -4.16 -7.80 0.27
CA ARG A 20 -3.58 -9.09 0.68
C ARG A 20 -2.63 -9.65 -0.37
N GLN A 21 -2.95 -9.54 -1.66
CA GLN A 21 -2.07 -10.00 -2.74
C GLN A 21 -0.75 -9.21 -2.82
N ILE A 22 -0.77 -7.91 -2.47
CA ILE A 22 0.43 -7.08 -2.42
C ILE A 22 1.26 -7.39 -1.19
N LEU A 23 0.63 -7.57 -0.02
CA LEU A 23 1.34 -7.94 1.21
C LEU A 23 1.99 -9.33 1.10
N ALA A 24 1.38 -10.26 0.35
CA ALA A 24 1.98 -11.56 0.04
C ALA A 24 3.28 -11.47 -0.78
N LEU A 25 3.59 -10.31 -1.38
CA LEU A 25 4.89 -10.07 -2.00
C LEU A 25 6.01 -9.87 -0.98
N PHE A 26 5.67 -9.57 0.28
CA PHE A 26 6.60 -9.22 1.35
C PHE A 26 6.38 -10.14 2.56
N PRO A 27 6.73 -11.43 2.48
CA PRO A 27 6.33 -12.45 3.46
C PRO A 27 6.86 -12.21 4.87
N ASN A 28 8.00 -11.51 5.01
CA ASN A 28 8.64 -11.22 6.30
C ASN A 28 8.34 -9.81 6.82
N SER A 29 7.43 -9.09 6.16
CA SER A 29 7.08 -7.72 6.51
C SER A 29 5.75 -7.63 7.23
N LYS A 30 5.56 -6.54 7.98
CA LYS A 30 4.31 -6.27 8.69
C LYS A 30 3.64 -5.03 8.11
N VAL A 31 2.31 -5.08 7.98
CA VAL A 31 1.50 -3.89 7.72
C VAL A 31 1.14 -3.23 9.05
N THR A 32 1.28 -1.90 9.14
CA THR A 32 0.89 -1.15 10.35
C THR A 32 -0.06 -0.01 10.02
N GLN A 33 -0.91 0.32 10.99
CA GLN A 33 -1.88 1.39 10.84
C GLN A 33 -1.20 2.78 10.76
N PRO A 34 -0.19 3.11 11.58
CA PRO A 34 0.52 4.39 11.49
C PRO A 34 1.24 4.58 10.14
N MET A 35 1.94 3.55 9.63
CA MET A 35 2.58 3.63 8.31
C MET A 35 1.55 3.78 7.18
N SER A 36 0.36 3.21 7.34
CA SER A 36 -0.73 3.36 6.36
C SER A 36 -1.36 4.76 6.38
N GLN A 37 -1.42 5.42 7.54
CA GLN A 37 -1.76 6.84 7.61
C GLN A 37 -0.68 7.72 6.97
N TYR A 38 0.59 7.40 7.20
CA TYR A 38 1.70 8.07 6.53
C TYR A 38 1.62 7.93 5.00
N ALA A 39 1.26 6.75 4.49
CA ALA A 39 1.04 6.52 3.07
C ALA A 39 -0.12 7.35 2.46
N LEU A 40 -1.03 7.88 3.30
CA LEU A 40 -2.08 8.82 2.90
C LEU A 40 -1.66 10.30 3.00
N GLY A 41 -0.42 10.59 3.41
CA GLY A 41 0.09 11.94 3.57
C GLY A 41 0.06 12.48 5.00
N ASN A 42 -0.36 11.68 6.00
CA ASN A 42 -0.26 12.09 7.40
C ASN A 42 1.18 11.92 7.91
N SER A 43 2.03 12.92 7.69
CA SER A 43 3.45 12.89 8.04
C SER A 43 3.72 12.74 9.54
N THR A 44 2.76 13.08 10.42
CA THR A 44 2.91 12.99 11.87
C THR A 44 2.53 11.61 12.43
N ALA A 45 2.02 10.70 11.59
CA ALA A 45 1.62 9.36 12.02
C ALA A 45 2.81 8.49 12.46
N ILE A 46 4.02 8.81 11.99
CA ILE A 46 5.26 8.09 12.34
C ILE A 46 6.35 9.09 12.72
N ASN A 47 7.37 8.62 13.43
CA ASN A 47 8.63 9.33 13.56
C ASN A 47 9.57 8.89 12.42
N GLU A 48 9.67 9.68 11.34
CA GLU A 48 10.50 9.33 10.17
C GLU A 48 11.96 9.03 10.53
N LYS A 49 12.51 9.70 11.56
CA LYS A 49 13.89 9.49 12.03
C LYS A 49 14.14 8.09 12.62
N SER A 50 13.09 7.33 12.90
CA SER A 50 13.19 5.95 13.40
C SER A 50 13.36 4.89 12.30
N TYR A 51 13.47 5.32 11.04
CA TYR A 51 13.62 4.45 9.87
C TYR A 51 14.92 4.80 9.13
N GLN A 52 15.68 3.76 8.74
CA GLN A 52 16.84 3.91 7.86
C GLN A 52 16.45 4.39 6.46
N GLN A 53 15.29 3.93 5.98
CA GLN A 53 14.80 4.26 4.66
C GLN A 53 13.27 4.23 4.62
N ILE A 54 12.68 5.23 3.97
CA ILE A 54 11.26 5.28 3.64
C ILE A 54 11.14 5.46 2.13
N SER A 55 10.49 4.51 1.45
CA SER A 55 10.34 4.55 0.00
C SER A 55 8.91 4.94 -0.38
N SER A 56 8.74 6.22 -0.66
CA SER A 56 7.52 6.81 -1.22
C SER A 56 7.64 6.90 -2.74
N MET A 57 6.97 5.97 -3.44
CA MET A 57 7.07 5.83 -4.90
C MET A 57 6.02 6.70 -5.60
N LYS A 58 6.43 7.83 -6.22
CA LYS A 58 5.51 8.78 -6.88
C LYS A 58 4.67 8.14 -8.00
N ASP A 59 5.24 7.22 -8.77
CA ASP A 59 4.56 6.48 -9.83
C ASP A 59 3.58 5.43 -9.28
N MET A 60 3.91 4.80 -8.15
CA MET A 60 2.96 3.96 -7.39
C MET A 60 1.76 4.78 -6.93
N GLN A 61 2.01 5.93 -6.30
CA GLN A 61 0.95 6.82 -5.82
C GLN A 61 0.08 7.29 -6.98
N ARG A 62 0.68 7.73 -8.09
CA ARG A 62 -0.05 8.10 -9.31
C ARG A 62 -0.92 6.95 -9.82
N PHE A 63 -0.36 5.74 -9.93
CA PHE A 63 -1.11 4.57 -10.41
C PHE A 63 -2.29 4.22 -9.49
N LEU A 64 -2.07 4.21 -8.17
CA LEU A 64 -3.11 3.87 -7.19
C LEU A 64 -4.22 4.92 -7.14
N ASN A 65 -3.94 6.17 -7.46
CA ASN A 65 -4.91 7.28 -7.42
C ASN A 65 -5.48 7.65 -8.80
N THR A 66 -5.04 6.99 -9.88
CA THR A 66 -5.63 7.17 -11.21
C THR A 66 -6.76 6.15 -11.39
N PRO A 67 -8.02 6.60 -11.57
CA PRO A 67 -9.12 5.69 -11.83
C PRO A 67 -8.86 4.84 -13.07
N ASN A 68 -9.20 3.55 -12.99
CA ASN A 68 -9.02 2.60 -14.08
C ASN A 68 -9.96 1.40 -13.93
N THR A 69 -10.19 0.68 -15.02
CA THR A 69 -11.05 -0.51 -15.09
C THR A 69 -10.27 -1.82 -14.96
N LEU A 70 -9.02 -1.77 -14.50
CA LEU A 70 -8.16 -2.95 -14.43
C LEU A 70 -8.64 -3.92 -13.35
N THR A 71 -8.62 -5.20 -13.69
CA THR A 71 -8.83 -6.29 -12.72
C THR A 71 -7.74 -6.30 -11.65
N ASN A 72 -8.02 -6.93 -10.49
CA ASN A 72 -7.00 -7.09 -9.45
C ASN A 72 -5.71 -7.75 -9.95
N THR A 73 -5.81 -8.71 -10.88
CA THR A 73 -4.64 -9.36 -11.50
C THR A 73 -3.80 -8.37 -12.30
N GLN A 74 -4.42 -7.54 -13.14
CA GLN A 74 -3.73 -6.52 -13.93
C GLN A 74 -3.14 -5.43 -13.02
N ARG A 75 -3.88 -5.01 -11.98
CA ARG A 75 -3.38 -4.05 -10.99
C ARG A 75 -2.15 -4.59 -10.25
N LEU A 76 -2.21 -5.85 -9.80
CA LEU A 76 -1.07 -6.51 -9.15
C LEU A 76 0.15 -6.60 -10.09
N ALA A 77 -0.05 -6.93 -11.36
CA ALA A 77 1.04 -6.97 -12.34
C ALA A 77 1.70 -5.59 -12.52
N ARG A 78 0.91 -4.52 -12.58
CA ARG A 78 1.43 -3.15 -12.67
C ARG A 78 2.20 -2.74 -11.41
N ILE A 79 1.67 -3.08 -10.23
CA ILE A 79 2.33 -2.84 -8.94
C ILE A 79 3.67 -3.58 -8.87
N ARG A 80 3.73 -4.85 -9.27
CA ARG A 80 5.00 -5.61 -9.36
C ARG A 80 6.01 -4.93 -10.27
N LYS A 81 5.58 -4.40 -11.43
CA LYS A 81 6.47 -3.67 -12.34
C LYS A 81 7.03 -2.39 -11.70
N ILE A 82 6.19 -1.62 -11.02
CA ILE A 82 6.63 -0.41 -10.30
C ILE A 82 7.61 -0.79 -9.18
N LEU A 83 7.26 -1.77 -8.34
CA LEU A 83 8.14 -2.27 -7.28
C LEU A 83 9.51 -2.71 -7.83
N LYS A 84 9.52 -3.46 -8.94
CA LYS A 84 10.75 -3.86 -9.64
C LYS A 84 11.59 -2.67 -10.10
N ASN A 85 10.98 -1.62 -10.65
CA ASN A 85 11.69 -0.42 -11.07
C ASN A 85 12.33 0.33 -9.89
N HIS A 86 11.77 0.20 -8.68
CA HIS A 86 12.34 0.73 -7.43
C HIS A 86 13.25 -0.29 -6.71
N GLY A 87 13.63 -1.37 -7.41
CA GLY A 87 14.59 -2.37 -6.96
C GLY A 87 14.03 -3.43 -6.02
N TYR A 88 12.72 -3.45 -5.74
CA TYR A 88 12.06 -4.49 -4.95
C TYR A 88 11.89 -5.78 -5.76
N THR A 89 13.00 -6.52 -5.89
CA THR A 89 13.07 -7.80 -6.60
C THR A 89 13.84 -8.84 -5.81
N GLY A 90 13.57 -10.12 -6.05
CA GLY A 90 14.33 -11.23 -5.47
C GLY A 90 14.43 -11.12 -3.96
N ASN A 91 15.65 -11.17 -3.43
CA ASN A 91 15.92 -11.11 -1.99
C ASN A 91 15.36 -9.85 -1.30
N LYS A 92 15.29 -8.71 -2.01
CA LYS A 92 14.78 -7.46 -1.43
C LYS A 92 13.29 -7.54 -1.07
N LEU A 93 12.52 -8.46 -1.65
CA LEU A 93 11.13 -8.73 -1.26
C LEU A 93 11.02 -9.56 0.03
N ASN A 94 12.07 -10.31 0.37
CA ASN A 94 12.13 -11.14 1.59
C ASN A 94 12.69 -10.39 2.80
N ASP A 95 13.15 -9.15 2.63
CA ASP A 95 13.56 -8.29 3.74
C ASP A 95 12.38 -7.98 4.69
N GLN A 96 12.73 -7.55 5.90
CA GLN A 96 11.76 -7.09 6.89
C GLN A 96 11.47 -5.61 6.70
N TYR A 97 10.22 -5.29 6.37
CA TYR A 97 9.72 -3.92 6.27
C TYR A 97 8.54 -3.68 7.20
N GLU A 98 8.34 -2.40 7.48
CA GLU A 98 7.05 -1.87 7.91
C GLU A 98 6.34 -1.25 6.69
N ILE A 99 5.19 -1.83 6.33
CA ILE A 99 4.42 -1.47 5.13
C ILE A 99 3.22 -0.62 5.52
N GLY A 100 3.05 0.50 4.83
CA GLY A 100 1.84 1.29 4.85
C GLY A 100 1.09 1.08 3.54
N ILE A 101 -0.16 0.64 3.57
CA ILE A 101 -0.91 0.37 2.35
C ILE A 101 -2.39 0.67 2.50
N VAL A 102 -2.91 1.65 1.77
CA VAL A 102 -4.35 1.91 1.70
C VAL A 102 -4.79 1.79 0.26
N ILE A 103 -5.59 0.76 -0.03
CA ILE A 103 -6.23 0.55 -1.32
C ILE A 103 -7.75 0.54 -1.12
N ARG A 104 -8.40 1.42 -1.88
CA ARG A 104 -9.86 1.51 -1.99
C ARG A 104 -10.15 0.96 -3.38
N ASN A 105 -10.75 -0.23 -3.47
CA ASN A 105 -11.13 -0.81 -4.76
C ASN A 105 -12.15 0.14 -5.41
N PHE A 106 -11.68 1.02 -6.29
CA PHE A 106 -12.55 1.92 -7.04
C PHE A 106 -13.67 1.12 -7.70
N ASN A 107 -14.90 1.57 -7.50
CA ASN A 107 -16.02 1.15 -8.31
C ASN A 107 -16.39 2.34 -9.19
N LEU A 108 -15.99 2.31 -10.46
CA LEU A 108 -16.29 3.37 -11.45
C LEU A 108 -17.78 3.35 -11.80
N LYS A 109 -18.67 3.71 -10.87
CA LYS A 109 -20.11 3.96 -11.13
C LYS A 109 -20.80 4.92 -10.16
N HIS A 110 -20.09 5.65 -9.29
CA HIS A 110 -20.77 6.66 -8.47
C HIS A 110 -20.33 8.10 -8.82
N PRO A 111 -21.23 8.94 -9.36
CA PRO A 111 -20.93 10.33 -9.74
C PRO A 111 -20.66 11.27 -8.55
N TYR A 112 -20.54 10.73 -7.33
CA TYR A 112 -20.33 11.47 -6.08
C TYR A 112 -19.05 11.07 -5.33
N ASP A 113 -18.12 10.31 -5.95
CA ASP A 113 -16.81 10.03 -5.33
C ASP A 113 -15.90 11.26 -5.45
N THR A 114 -16.26 12.29 -4.70
CA THR A 114 -15.57 13.58 -4.63
C THR A 114 -14.29 13.46 -3.81
N ASN A 115 -13.15 13.61 -4.49
CA ASN A 115 -11.90 14.25 -4.04
C ASN A 115 -11.11 13.73 -2.80
N ASP A 116 -11.58 12.74 -2.02
CA ASP A 116 -10.90 12.32 -0.76
C ASP A 116 -10.49 10.83 -0.69
N LEU A 117 -10.42 10.16 -1.83
CA LEU A 117 -10.03 8.74 -1.90
C LEU A 117 -8.54 8.52 -2.13
N LEU A 118 -7.69 9.24 -1.40
CA LEU A 118 -6.25 8.98 -1.42
C LEU A 118 -5.97 7.50 -1.09
N GLN A 119 -5.19 6.90 -1.96
CA GLN A 119 -4.62 5.57 -1.83
C GLN A 119 -3.10 5.67 -1.80
N GLY A 120 -2.45 4.75 -1.12
CA GLY A 120 -1.02 4.84 -0.89
C GLY A 120 -0.39 3.48 -0.64
N LEU A 121 0.89 3.39 -1.01
CA LEU A 121 1.78 2.30 -0.63
C LEU A 121 3.15 2.92 -0.31
N VAL A 122 3.61 2.71 0.92
CA VAL A 122 4.93 3.09 1.42
C VAL A 122 5.59 1.86 2.01
N ILE A 123 6.89 1.71 1.76
CA ILE A 123 7.70 0.62 2.29
C ILE A 123 8.83 1.26 3.11
N ALA A 124 8.88 0.97 4.40
CA ALA A 124 9.89 1.50 5.31
C ALA A 124 10.78 0.38 5.87
N LYS A 125 12.08 0.65 5.95
CA LYS A 125 13.08 -0.23 6.58
C LYS A 125 13.52 0.41 7.90
N LYS A 126 13.43 -0.35 8.98
CA LYS A 126 13.99 0.03 10.28
C LYS A 126 15.50 -0.11 10.29
#